data_AF-A0A958HQG6-F1
#
_entry.id   AF-A0A958HQG6-F1
#
_cell.length_a   1.000
_cell.length_b   1.000
_cell.length_c   1.000
_cell.angle_alpha   90.00
_cell.angle_beta   90.00
_cell.angle_gamma   90.00
#
_symmetry.space_group_name_H-M   'P 1'
#
loop_
_entity.id
_entity.type
_entity.pdbx_description
1 polymer ?
#
loop_
_entity_poly.entity_id
_entity_poly.type
_entity_poly.pdbx_seq_one_letter_code
_entity_poly.pdbx_strand_id
1 'polypeptide(L)'
;MKRFAGIGLMLCILLVMVAPAAQADDPLVITPYYGGPEYWANTGQEVIIRAGWGACTPGLAQAFTHAALVSMEINLDGEHFLTVDQPAQEFWSRPELSDGPISACVMNTTSLWASEWRYSLGPLAAGVYSLHFDWTVAHPIPDGGDHDDNGIPDLFTPDSYHVESDITIVVN
;
A
#
# COMPACT_ATOMS: atom_id res chain seq x y z
N MET A 1 19.28 -52.78 -59.30
CA MET A 1 19.73 -51.47 -58.75
C MET A 1 18.80 -51.10 -57.60
N LYS A 2 19.26 -51.14 -56.34
CA LYS A 2 18.48 -50.76 -55.15
C LYS A 2 19.19 -49.58 -54.49
N ARG A 3 18.51 -48.42 -54.38
CA ARG A 3 19.02 -47.23 -53.68
C ARG A 3 18.40 -47.19 -52.28
N PHE A 4 19.24 -47.18 -51.25
CA PHE A 4 18.84 -46.98 -49.86
C PHE A 4 18.70 -45.48 -49.60
N ALA A 5 17.53 -45.06 -49.14
CA ALA A 5 17.27 -43.71 -48.65
C ALA A 5 17.67 -43.64 -47.17
N GLY A 6 18.70 -42.84 -46.86
CA GLY A 6 19.08 -42.51 -45.49
C GLY A 6 18.17 -41.41 -44.95
N ILE A 7 17.39 -41.73 -43.93
CA ILE A 7 16.63 -40.76 -43.14
C ILE A 7 17.58 -40.23 -42.07
N GLY A 8 18.09 -39.01 -42.29
CA GLY A 8 18.84 -38.26 -41.29
C GLY A 8 17.88 -37.70 -40.24
N LEU A 9 17.84 -38.34 -39.07
CA LEU A 9 17.12 -37.85 -37.90
C LEU A 9 17.93 -36.69 -37.28
N MET A 10 17.57 -35.46 -37.63
CA MET A 10 18.19 -34.26 -37.07
C MET A 10 17.63 -34.01 -35.66
N LEU A 11 18.42 -34.38 -34.65
CA LEU A 11 18.12 -34.21 -33.25
C LEU A 11 18.31 -32.73 -32.86
N CYS A 12 17.24 -31.94 -32.86
CA CYS A 12 17.23 -30.60 -32.27
C CYS A 12 17.33 -30.73 -30.74
N ILE A 13 18.54 -30.57 -30.21
CA ILE A 13 18.78 -30.42 -28.77
C ILE A 13 18.20 -29.06 -28.36
N LEU A 14 17.02 -29.07 -27.76
CA LEU A 14 16.43 -27.91 -27.11
C LEU A 14 17.22 -27.65 -25.81
N LEU A 15 18.21 -26.76 -25.88
CA LEU A 15 18.84 -26.20 -24.69
C LEU A 15 17.83 -25.28 -24.00
N VAL A 16 17.12 -25.83 -23.01
CA VAL A 16 16.35 -25.02 -22.05
C VAL A 16 17.38 -24.36 -21.15
N MET A 17 17.77 -23.12 -21.49
CA MET A 17 18.51 -22.28 -20.56
C MET A 17 17.57 -21.92 -19.42
N VAL A 18 17.76 -22.57 -18.27
CA VAL A 18 17.15 -22.16 -17.01
C VAL A 18 17.85 -20.85 -16.63
N ALA A 19 17.26 -19.72 -17.02
CA ALA A 19 17.68 -18.45 -16.46
C ALA A 19 17.45 -18.53 -14.94
N PRO A 20 18.43 -18.16 -14.10
CA PRO A 20 18.16 -18.00 -12.68
C PRO A 20 17.00 -17.02 -12.56
N ALA A 21 15.90 -17.47 -11.94
CA ALA A 21 14.82 -16.56 -11.59
C ALA A 21 15.45 -15.49 -10.70
N ALA A 22 15.54 -14.25 -11.21
CA ALA A 22 15.86 -13.12 -10.36
C ALA A 22 14.85 -13.17 -9.22
N GLN A 23 15.36 -13.29 -7.98
CA GLN A 23 14.51 -13.24 -6.82
C GLN A 23 13.84 -11.87 -6.86
N ALA A 24 12.52 -11.83 -6.95
CA ALA A 24 11.80 -10.57 -6.92
C ALA A 24 12.13 -9.90 -5.58
N ASP A 25 12.55 -8.64 -5.64
CA ASP A 25 12.75 -7.84 -4.44
C ASP A 25 11.43 -7.75 -3.66
N ASP A 26 11.52 -7.68 -2.33
CA ASP A 26 10.36 -7.41 -1.50
C ASP A 26 9.74 -6.06 -1.92
N PRO A 27 8.40 -5.93 -1.91
CA PRO A 27 7.76 -4.68 -2.33
C PRO A 27 8.16 -3.52 -1.41
N LEU A 28 8.37 -2.34 -1.99
CA LEU A 28 8.53 -1.11 -1.23
C LEU A 28 7.16 -0.65 -0.73
N VAL A 29 6.97 -0.64 0.59
CA VAL A 29 5.74 -0.17 1.23
C VAL A 29 5.93 1.25 1.77
N ILE A 30 5.19 2.20 1.23
CA ILE A 30 5.21 3.62 1.64
C ILE A 30 3.98 3.87 2.51
N THR A 31 4.18 4.41 3.71
CA THR A 31 3.09 4.84 4.61
C THR A 31 3.14 6.36 4.78
N PRO A 32 2.37 7.13 3.99
CA PRO A 32 2.64 8.56 3.78
C PRO A 32 2.66 9.44 5.04
N TYR A 33 1.93 9.06 6.08
CA TYR A 33 1.79 9.81 7.34
C TYR A 33 2.75 9.38 8.46
N TYR A 34 3.55 8.33 8.26
CA TYR A 34 4.60 7.91 9.20
C TYR A 34 6.02 8.08 8.63
N GLY A 35 6.13 8.40 7.34
CA GLY A 35 7.35 8.35 6.57
C GLY A 35 8.23 9.59 6.58
N GLY A 36 9.40 9.45 5.96
CA GLY A 36 10.18 10.59 5.50
C GLY A 36 9.69 11.11 4.13
N PRO A 37 10.17 12.28 3.70
CA PRO A 37 9.76 12.89 2.43
C PRO A 37 10.32 12.17 1.19
N GLU A 38 11.17 11.15 1.35
CA GLU A 38 11.88 10.50 0.25
C GLU A 38 12.02 8.99 0.47
N TYR A 39 11.82 8.21 -0.59
CA TYR A 39 11.97 6.77 -0.63
C TYR A 39 12.76 6.33 -1.87
N TRP A 40 13.42 5.18 -1.77
CA TRP A 40 14.26 4.62 -2.82
C TRP A 40 13.77 3.23 -3.22
N ALA A 41 13.53 3.02 -4.51
CA ALA A 41 13.14 1.74 -5.08
C ALA A 41 14.12 1.30 -6.18
N ASN A 42 14.20 0.00 -6.42
CA ASN A 42 14.89 -0.54 -7.60
C ASN A 42 13.94 -0.53 -8.81
N THR A 43 14.48 -0.38 -10.01
CA THR A 43 13.72 -0.51 -11.25
C THR A 43 13.01 -1.86 -11.31
N GLY A 44 11.70 -1.83 -11.54
CA GLY A 44 10.87 -3.03 -11.58
C GLY A 44 10.44 -3.58 -10.22
N GLN A 45 10.86 -2.96 -9.11
CA GLN A 45 10.34 -3.28 -7.78
C GLN A 45 8.89 -2.82 -7.65
N GLU A 46 8.04 -3.65 -7.05
CA GLU A 46 6.67 -3.27 -6.75
C GLU A 46 6.64 -2.19 -5.66
N VAL A 47 5.86 -1.13 -5.91
CA VAL A 47 5.62 -0.06 -4.92
C VAL A 47 4.16 -0.11 -4.46
N ILE A 48 3.96 -0.15 -3.15
CA ILE A 48 2.64 -0.19 -2.50
C ILE A 48 2.50 1.04 -1.61
N ILE A 49 1.48 1.85 -1.89
CA ILE A 49 1.06 2.92 -0.98
C ILE A 49 0.09 2.31 0.03
N ARG A 50 0.38 2.51 1.32
CA ARG A 50 -0.36 1.94 2.44
C ARG A 50 -0.86 3.05 3.34
N ALA A 51 -2.14 2.98 3.69
CA ALA A 51 -2.68 3.65 4.87
C ALA A 51 -3.42 2.67 5.75
N GLY A 52 -3.55 2.98 7.03
CA GLY A 52 -4.08 2.06 8.01
C GLY A 52 -4.69 2.80 9.18
N TRP A 53 -5.85 2.33 9.61
CA TRP A 53 -6.53 2.84 10.78
C TRP A 53 -6.96 1.69 11.68
N GLY A 54 -7.00 1.97 12.97
CA GLY A 54 -7.23 1.00 14.02
C GLY A 54 -8.29 1.42 15.02
N ALA A 55 -9.07 0.45 15.51
CA ALA A 55 -10.03 0.67 16.59
C ALA A 55 -10.19 -0.48 17.57
N CYS A 56 -10.69 -0.18 18.76
CA CYS A 56 -11.02 -1.17 19.78
C CYS A 56 -12.20 -2.09 19.42
N THR A 57 -12.98 -1.76 18.39
CA THR A 57 -14.09 -2.61 17.92
C THR A 57 -14.05 -2.79 16.40
N PRO A 58 -14.49 -3.94 15.88
CA PRO A 58 -14.55 -4.15 14.43
C PRO A 58 -15.57 -3.22 13.76
N GLY A 59 -16.62 -2.83 14.49
CA GLY A 59 -17.64 -1.91 14.00
C GLY A 59 -17.10 -0.51 13.75
N LEU A 60 -16.24 0.01 14.65
CA LEU A 60 -15.57 1.29 14.45
C LEU A 60 -14.56 1.21 13.32
N ALA A 61 -13.75 0.14 13.24
CA ALA A 61 -12.82 -0.09 12.12
C ALA A 61 -13.56 -0.10 10.77
N GLN A 62 -14.72 -0.76 10.69
CA GLN A 62 -15.55 -0.77 9.48
C GLN A 62 -16.21 0.59 9.20
N ALA A 63 -16.65 1.31 10.23
CA ALA A 63 -17.25 2.63 10.04
C ALA A 63 -16.22 3.61 9.46
N PHE A 64 -14.98 3.53 9.93
CA PHE A 64 -13.88 4.33 9.41
C PHE A 64 -13.64 4.08 7.91
N THR A 65 -13.53 2.83 7.46
CA THR A 65 -13.29 2.52 6.04
C THR A 65 -14.42 3.00 5.13
N HIS A 66 -15.62 3.17 5.66
CA HIS A 66 -16.74 3.77 4.94
C HIS A 66 -16.72 5.30 4.90
N ALA A 67 -16.11 5.93 5.90
CA ALA A 67 -15.99 7.38 6.00
C ALA A 67 -14.72 7.93 5.36
N ALA A 68 -13.67 7.12 5.24
CA ALA A 68 -12.38 7.49 4.70
C ALA A 68 -12.45 7.82 3.21
N LEU A 69 -11.89 8.97 2.87
CA LEU A 69 -11.67 9.44 1.52
C LEU A 69 -10.16 9.53 1.31
N VAL A 70 -9.64 8.85 0.30
CA VAL A 70 -8.23 8.88 -0.04
C VAL A 70 -8.12 9.41 -1.47
N SER A 71 -7.38 10.50 -1.62
CA SER A 71 -6.98 11.03 -2.90
C SER A 71 -5.47 10.91 -3.04
N MET A 72 -5.01 10.54 -4.23
CA MET A 72 -3.61 10.40 -4.53
C MET A 72 -3.31 10.91 -5.93
N GLU A 73 -2.30 11.74 -6.06
CA GLU A 73 -1.76 12.17 -7.35
C GLU A 73 -0.29 11.78 -7.43
N ILE A 74 0.11 11.20 -8.56
CA ILE A 74 1.50 10.86 -8.85
C ILE A 74 1.89 11.50 -10.16
N ASN A 75 3.05 12.15 -10.15
CA ASN A 75 3.71 12.71 -11.33
C ASN A 75 5.09 12.06 -11.48
N LEU A 76 5.50 11.75 -12.71
CA LEU A 76 6.82 11.23 -13.07
C LEU A 76 7.60 12.33 -13.78
N ASP A 77 8.75 12.72 -13.22
CA ASP A 77 9.62 13.77 -13.76
C ASP A 77 8.85 15.08 -14.05
N GLY A 78 7.82 15.36 -13.23
CA GLY A 78 6.95 16.54 -13.35
C GLY A 78 5.75 16.39 -14.30
N GLU A 79 5.64 15.26 -15.02
CA GLU A 79 4.51 14.95 -15.89
C GLU A 79 3.48 14.08 -15.17
N HIS A 80 2.20 14.31 -15.46
CA HIS A 80 1.12 13.56 -14.83
C HIS A 80 1.18 12.06 -15.14
N PHE A 81 1.15 11.24 -14.09
CA PHE A 81 1.22 9.79 -14.21
C PHE A 81 -0.10 9.12 -13.82
N LEU A 82 -0.64 9.44 -12.64
CA LEU A 82 -1.83 8.78 -12.09
C LEU A 82 -2.57 9.70 -11.12
N THR A 83 -3.91 9.65 -11.15
CA THR A 83 -4.77 10.13 -10.06
C THR A 83 -5.67 8.99 -9.58
N VAL A 84 -5.79 8.85 -8.27
CA VAL A 84 -6.80 8.04 -7.59
C VAL A 84 -7.72 9.00 -6.85
N ASP A 85 -8.94 9.17 -7.35
CA ASP A 85 -9.96 10.08 -6.79
C ASP A 85 -11.33 9.39 -6.79
N GLN A 86 -11.48 8.38 -5.93
CA GLN A 86 -12.71 7.59 -5.79
C GLN A 86 -12.90 7.22 -4.31
N PRO A 87 -14.13 6.87 -3.88
CA PRO A 87 -14.32 6.30 -2.55
C PRO A 87 -13.43 5.06 -2.40
N ALA A 88 -12.45 5.19 -1.51
CA ALA A 88 -11.34 4.28 -1.26
C ALA A 88 -11.74 2.87 -0.79
N GLN A 89 -13.03 2.57 -0.69
CA GLN A 89 -13.58 1.35 -0.08
C GLN A 89 -13.04 0.06 -0.69
N GLU A 90 -12.79 0.02 -1.99
CA GLU A 90 -12.33 -1.21 -2.65
C GLU A 90 -10.88 -1.58 -2.32
N PHE A 91 -10.09 -0.61 -1.83
CA PHE A 91 -8.70 -0.79 -1.45
C PHE A 91 -8.52 -1.01 0.05
N TRP A 92 -9.56 -0.80 0.85
CA TRP A 92 -9.56 -1.11 2.27
C TRP A 92 -9.75 -2.62 2.49
N SER A 93 -8.89 -3.20 3.32
CA SER A 93 -9.06 -4.57 3.80
C SER A 93 -10.29 -4.67 4.71
N ARG A 94 -10.77 -5.90 4.92
CA ARG A 94 -11.70 -6.13 6.02
C ARG A 94 -10.98 -5.85 7.35
N PRO A 95 -11.69 -5.37 8.39
CA PRO A 95 -11.11 -5.26 9.71
C PRO A 95 -10.63 -6.62 10.21
N GLU A 96 -9.36 -6.67 10.61
CA GLU A 96 -8.71 -7.86 11.14
C GLU A 96 -8.12 -7.55 12.52
N LEU A 97 -8.06 -8.58 13.37
CA LEU A 97 -7.37 -8.44 14.65
C LEU A 97 -5.87 -8.31 14.38
N SER A 98 -5.31 -7.19 14.78
CA SER A 98 -3.87 -6.96 14.79
C SER A 98 -3.37 -7.14 16.22
N ASP A 99 -2.43 -8.06 16.39
CA ASP A 99 -1.80 -8.34 17.67
C ASP A 99 -0.83 -7.22 18.04
N GLY A 100 -0.92 -6.71 19.27
CA GLY A 100 0.00 -5.70 19.79
C GLY A 100 -0.55 -5.02 21.04
N PRO A 101 0.26 -4.81 22.10
CA PRO A 101 -0.19 -4.11 23.29
C PRO A 101 -0.52 -2.67 22.92
N ILE A 102 -1.81 -2.31 23.01
CA ILE A 102 -2.27 -0.95 22.72
C ILE A 102 -3.02 -0.46 23.93
N SER A 103 -2.35 0.46 24.64
CA SER A 103 -2.92 1.16 25.79
C SER A 103 -4.15 1.98 25.42
N ALA A 104 -4.30 2.34 24.14
CA ALA A 104 -5.38 3.19 23.64
C ALA A 104 -6.78 2.56 23.76
N CYS A 105 -6.87 1.24 23.97
CA CYS A 105 -8.15 0.60 24.19
C CYS A 105 -8.52 0.56 25.67
N VAL A 106 -9.50 1.40 26.04
CA VAL A 106 -10.11 1.56 27.38
C VAL A 106 -10.45 0.22 28.07
N MET A 107 -10.67 -0.86 27.32
CA MET A 107 -10.94 -2.20 27.87
C MET A 107 -9.70 -3.05 28.17
N ASN A 108 -8.48 -2.50 28.16
CA ASN A 108 -7.23 -3.24 28.36
C ASN A 108 -7.10 -4.45 27.42
N THR A 109 -7.57 -4.31 26.17
CA THR A 109 -7.42 -5.38 25.18
C THR A 109 -6.00 -5.37 24.63
N THR A 110 -5.42 -6.55 24.44
CA THR A 110 -4.07 -6.72 23.88
C THR A 110 -4.03 -6.69 22.34
N SER A 111 -5.14 -6.32 21.71
CA SER A 111 -5.33 -6.35 20.27
C SER A 111 -6.23 -5.20 19.84
N LEU A 112 -5.99 -4.67 18.64
CA LEU A 112 -6.88 -3.74 17.96
C LEU A 112 -7.53 -4.43 16.75
N TRP A 113 -8.64 -3.87 16.27
CA TRP A 113 -9.15 -4.15 14.93
C TRP A 113 -8.58 -3.13 13.96
N ALA A 114 -7.81 -3.57 12.98
CA ALA A 114 -7.19 -2.72 11.98
C ALA A 114 -7.77 -2.99 10.59
N SER A 115 -7.86 -1.95 9.78
CA SER A 115 -8.06 -2.07 8.34
C SER A 115 -6.95 -1.32 7.62
N GLU A 116 -6.49 -1.86 6.49
CA GLU A 116 -5.44 -1.28 5.68
C GLU A 116 -5.97 -0.92 4.29
N TRP A 117 -5.77 0.32 3.88
CA TRP A 117 -5.87 0.74 2.50
C TRP A 117 -4.56 0.42 1.80
N ARG A 118 -4.62 -0.30 0.68
CA ARG A 118 -3.44 -0.66 -0.10
C ARG A 118 -3.68 -0.42 -1.58
N TYR A 119 -2.84 0.40 -2.17
CA TYR A 119 -2.82 0.62 -3.61
C TYR A 119 -1.45 0.26 -4.17
N SER A 120 -1.42 -0.72 -5.08
CA SER A 120 -0.20 -1.09 -5.79
C SER A 120 -0.02 -0.18 -7.01
N LEU A 121 1.10 0.54 -7.06
CA LEU A 121 1.54 1.26 -8.26
C LEU A 121 2.12 0.29 -9.30
N GLY A 122 2.33 -0.97 -8.91
CA GLY A 122 3.05 -1.95 -9.69
C GLY A 122 4.55 -1.64 -9.78
N PRO A 123 5.25 -2.27 -10.73
CA PRO A 123 6.64 -2.00 -11.00
C PRO A 123 6.82 -0.62 -11.65
N LEU A 124 7.68 0.21 -11.08
CA LEU A 124 8.01 1.52 -11.64
C LEU A 124 9.27 1.45 -12.51
N ALA A 125 9.30 2.28 -13.57
CA ALA A 125 10.51 2.52 -14.35
C ALA A 125 11.45 3.49 -13.60
N ALA A 126 12.73 3.46 -13.92
CA ALA A 126 13.72 4.41 -13.40
C ALA A 126 13.26 5.87 -13.63
N GLY A 127 13.44 6.73 -12.63
CA GLY A 127 12.98 8.12 -12.64
C GLY A 127 12.71 8.68 -11.25
N VAL A 128 12.23 9.93 -11.20
CA VAL A 128 11.83 10.59 -9.94
C VAL A 128 10.34 10.85 -9.97
N TYR A 129 9.62 10.23 -9.03
CA TYR A 129 8.18 10.39 -8.90
C TYR A 129 7.87 11.32 -7.72
N SER A 130 6.94 12.24 -7.91
CA SER A 130 6.32 13.00 -6.82
C SER A 130 4.93 12.45 -6.56
N LEU A 131 4.70 12.03 -5.32
CA LEU A 131 3.44 11.55 -4.79
C LEU A 131 2.85 12.62 -3.88
N HIS A 132 1.68 13.14 -4.23
CA HIS A 132 0.83 13.92 -3.35
C HIS A 132 -0.26 13.01 -2.80
N PHE A 133 -0.35 12.90 -1.48
CA PHE A 133 -1.32 12.04 -0.81
C PHE A 133 -2.18 12.87 0.15
N ASP A 134 -3.48 12.75 -0.03
CA ASP A 134 -4.50 13.40 0.78
C ASP A 134 -5.44 12.33 1.35
N TRP A 135 -5.58 12.30 2.66
CA TRP A 135 -6.48 11.40 3.36
C TRP A 135 -7.35 12.18 4.31
N THR A 136 -8.65 12.13 4.03
CA THR A 136 -9.69 12.77 4.83
C THR A 136 -10.74 11.78 5.30
N VAL A 137 -11.59 12.22 6.23
CA VAL A 137 -12.83 11.50 6.57
C VAL A 137 -14.03 12.41 6.37
N ALA A 138 -15.09 11.87 5.79
CA ALA A 138 -16.31 12.62 5.48
C ALA A 138 -17.07 13.10 6.74
N HIS A 139 -16.84 12.46 7.88
CA HIS A 139 -17.45 12.80 9.16
C HIS A 139 -16.58 12.34 10.34
N PRO A 140 -16.76 12.94 11.53
CA PRO A 140 -16.18 12.45 12.77
C PRO A 140 -16.37 10.94 12.99
N ILE A 141 -15.26 10.24 13.16
CA ILE A 141 -15.25 8.90 13.73
C ILE A 141 -14.72 9.08 15.16
N PRO A 142 -15.56 8.97 16.22
CA PRO A 142 -15.06 8.96 17.59
C PRO A 142 -14.02 7.85 17.68
N ASP A 143 -12.85 8.18 18.24
CA ASP A 143 -11.64 7.43 17.94
C ASP A 143 -11.74 5.93 18.27
N GLY A 144 -10.86 5.21 17.60
CA GLY A 144 -10.60 3.82 17.85
C GLY A 144 -9.68 3.58 19.04
N GLY A 145 -9.33 4.61 19.82
CA GLY A 145 -8.43 4.53 20.96
C GLY A 145 -7.95 5.89 21.46
N ASP A 146 -8.22 6.14 22.74
CA ASP A 146 -7.77 7.29 23.53
C ASP A 146 -6.35 7.00 24.04
N HIS A 147 -5.35 7.34 23.22
CA HIS A 147 -3.93 7.10 23.47
C HIS A 147 -3.38 7.91 24.66
N ASP A 148 -4.01 9.02 25.05
CA ASP A 148 -3.60 9.84 26.20
C ASP A 148 -4.55 9.79 27.42
N ASP A 149 -5.56 8.93 27.37
CA ASP A 149 -6.57 8.67 28.42
C ASP A 149 -7.38 9.91 28.85
N ASN A 150 -7.54 10.91 27.96
CA ASN A 150 -8.22 12.16 28.29
C ASN A 150 -9.73 12.17 27.94
N GLY A 151 -10.23 11.11 27.28
CA GLY A 151 -11.61 10.95 26.82
C GLY A 151 -11.97 11.75 25.57
N ILE A 152 -10.99 12.27 24.84
CA ILE A 152 -11.09 13.07 23.62
C ILE A 152 -10.47 12.27 22.47
N PRO A 153 -11.10 12.21 21.29
CA PRO A 153 -10.51 11.57 20.11
C PRO A 153 -9.09 12.08 19.78
N ASP A 154 -8.09 11.21 19.74
CA ASP A 154 -6.69 11.61 19.47
C ASP A 154 -6.36 11.81 17.99
N LEU A 155 -6.98 10.99 17.13
CA LEU A 155 -6.81 11.06 15.68
C LEU A 155 -8.14 11.45 15.05
N PHE A 156 -8.09 12.30 14.02
CA PHE A 156 -9.28 12.73 13.28
C PHE A 156 -10.27 13.43 14.23
N THR A 157 -9.83 14.53 14.87
CA THR A 157 -10.71 15.39 15.68
C THR A 157 -11.67 16.21 14.79
N PRO A 158 -12.76 16.77 15.34
CA PRO A 158 -13.64 17.72 14.65
C PRO A 158 -12.90 18.81 13.84
N ASP A 159 -11.72 19.19 14.30
CA ASP A 159 -10.91 20.26 13.75
C ASP A 159 -9.71 19.77 12.89
N SER A 160 -9.45 18.44 12.82
CA SER A 160 -8.29 17.89 12.11
C SER A 160 -8.59 16.53 11.45
N TYR A 161 -9.45 16.53 10.44
CA TYR A 161 -9.83 15.34 9.67
C TYR A 161 -8.93 15.01 8.48
N HIS A 162 -7.75 15.59 8.42
CA HIS A 162 -6.99 15.70 7.19
C HIS A 162 -5.52 15.37 7.44
N VAL A 163 -5.01 14.46 6.61
CA VAL A 163 -3.60 14.14 6.48
C VAL A 163 -3.22 14.49 5.04
N GLU A 164 -2.20 15.33 4.91
CA GLU A 164 -1.62 15.72 3.63
C GLU A 164 -0.11 15.45 3.68
N SER A 165 0.43 14.86 2.63
CA SER A 165 1.86 14.58 2.53
C SER A 165 2.35 14.58 1.09
N ASP A 166 3.49 15.21 0.86
CA ASP A 166 4.24 15.14 -0.38
C ASP A 166 5.46 14.24 -0.21
N ILE A 167 5.64 13.30 -1.13
CA ILE A 167 6.68 12.27 -1.07
C ILE A 167 7.40 12.20 -2.42
N THR A 168 8.72 12.07 -2.36
CA THR A 168 9.56 11.76 -3.52
C THR A 168 9.90 10.28 -3.52
N ILE A 169 9.76 9.62 -4.67
CA ILE A 169 10.18 8.23 -4.88
C ILE A 169 11.25 8.23 -5.97
N VAL A 170 12.46 7.82 -5.62
CA VAL A 170 13.59 7.70 -6.56
C VAL A 170 13.75 6.25 -6.96
N VAL A 171 13.63 5.97 -8.25
CA VAL A 171 13.75 4.62 -8.83
C VAL A 171 15.05 4.53 -9.62
N ASN A 172 15.97 3.65 -9.20
CA ASN A 172 17.29 3.45 -9.81
C ASN A 172 17.39 2.20 -10.69
#